data_AF-A0A4R2RNR6-F1
#
_entry.id   AF-A0A4R2RNR6-F1
#
_cell.length_a   1.000
_cell.length_b   1.000
_cell.length_c   1.000
_cell.angle_alpha   90.00
_cell.angle_beta   90.00
_cell.angle_gamma   90.00
#
_symmetry.space_group_name_H-M   'P 1'
#
loop_
_entity.id
_entity.type
_entity.pdbx_description
1 polymer ?
#
loop_
_entity_poly.entity_id
_entity_poly.type
_entity_poly.pdbx_seq_one_letter_code
_entity_poly.pdbx_strand_id
1 'polypeptide(L)'
;MLKKKLLVVTLSMGLLVGGVFISNQRAFADEPGAKTGEHQGLEKKEKMSKEQRVEQISSKVSTYLGIPKAEVQKLAQDSKIGVKNVVLGAVIAKKTNQTLAQVIAEKDKLGHWKQVMTAHKLEWKDIHPEMKKIAPHFGKKLGFFKNPTMVYEVLSKYTGESTSTLKGLNEKYKVHPKGLMKASVLSKVSGKKLEDVLKLKTSDNKWKDVATKLNVDQQKLKEAKKELFTKLRAEKKQQKQEPEQKPKHPQGSNQ
;
A
#
# COMPACT_ATOMS: atom_id res chain seq x y z
N MET A 1 26.05 64.06 -14.55
CA MET A 1 26.40 62.95 -13.62
C MET A 1 27.06 61.83 -14.41
N LEU A 2 28.00 61.14 -13.78
CA LEU A 2 29.13 60.40 -14.37
C LEU A 2 28.79 59.05 -15.05
N LYS A 3 29.40 58.87 -16.23
CA LYS A 3 30.13 57.72 -16.83
C LYS A 3 29.89 56.27 -16.34
N LYS A 4 29.51 55.42 -17.33
CA LYS A 4 30.03 54.09 -17.75
C LYS A 4 30.46 53.05 -16.68
N LYS A 5 30.03 51.79 -16.86
CA LYS A 5 30.92 50.66 -17.26
C LYS A 5 30.17 49.34 -17.55
N LEU A 6 30.59 48.74 -18.66
CA LEU A 6 30.35 47.38 -19.14
C LEU A 6 31.39 46.44 -18.48
N LEU A 7 31.02 45.23 -18.09
CA LEU A 7 31.91 44.11 -17.70
C LEU A 7 31.09 42.82 -17.91
N VAL A 8 31.22 42.12 -19.04
CA VAL A 8 32.21 41.05 -19.32
C VAL A 8 32.46 40.18 -18.08
N VAL A 9 31.75 39.06 -17.98
CA VAL A 9 32.10 37.96 -17.09
C VAL A 9 32.60 36.81 -17.96
N THR A 10 33.86 36.52 -17.74
CA THR A 10 34.73 35.54 -18.41
C THR A 10 34.34 34.10 -18.09
N LEU A 11 34.32 33.28 -19.14
CA LEU A 11 34.28 31.82 -19.09
C LEU A 11 35.66 31.30 -18.63
N SER A 12 35.79 30.90 -17.36
CA SER A 12 37.02 30.29 -16.86
C SER A 12 36.83 28.78 -16.69
N MET A 13 37.40 28.07 -17.66
CA MET A 13 37.70 26.65 -17.66
C MET A 13 38.79 26.36 -16.62
N GLY A 14 38.57 25.40 -15.72
CA GLY A 14 39.56 24.96 -14.74
C GLY A 14 39.43 23.46 -14.48
N LEU A 15 40.39 22.70 -15.02
CA LEU A 15 40.62 21.27 -14.78
C LEU A 15 41.23 21.02 -13.39
N LEU A 16 40.85 19.86 -12.84
CA LEU A 16 41.63 18.90 -12.01
C LEU A 16 42.34 19.39 -10.73
N VAL A 17 42.10 18.70 -9.61
CA VAL A 17 42.95 17.62 -9.05
C VAL A 17 42.46 17.30 -7.63
N GLY A 18 42.38 16.00 -7.31
CA GLY A 18 42.75 15.49 -5.98
C GLY A 18 41.64 14.78 -5.19
N GLY A 19 41.78 13.46 -5.01
CA GLY A 19 41.04 12.73 -3.97
C GLY A 19 40.80 11.24 -4.26
N VAL A 20 41.87 10.45 -4.22
CA VAL A 20 41.93 8.98 -4.26
C VAL A 20 41.01 8.32 -3.22
N PHE A 21 40.34 7.21 -3.53
CA PHE A 21 40.37 5.99 -2.71
C PHE A 21 39.94 4.73 -3.49
N ILE A 22 40.73 3.68 -3.23
CA ILE A 22 40.97 2.40 -3.89
C ILE A 22 39.91 1.35 -3.57
N SER A 23 39.64 0.41 -4.49
CA SER A 23 39.55 -1.03 -4.13
C SER A 23 39.56 -1.99 -5.32
N ASN A 24 40.69 -2.71 -5.41
CA ASN A 24 40.85 -4.14 -5.71
C ASN A 24 40.40 -4.71 -7.07
N GLN A 25 41.36 -4.80 -8.00
CA GLN A 25 41.45 -5.92 -8.94
C GLN A 25 42.35 -7.01 -8.34
N ARG A 26 41.80 -8.21 -8.17
CA ARG A 26 42.57 -9.44 -7.96
C ARG A 26 42.29 -10.34 -9.15
N ALA A 27 43.31 -10.58 -9.96
CA ALA A 27 43.31 -11.59 -11.00
C ALA A 27 43.51 -12.97 -10.36
N PHE A 28 42.69 -13.94 -10.76
CA PHE A 28 43.00 -15.38 -10.72
C PHE A 28 42.27 -16.05 -11.89
N ALA A 29 43.03 -16.81 -12.67
CA ALA A 29 42.58 -17.65 -13.77
C ALA A 29 42.27 -19.09 -13.30
N ASP A 30 41.50 -19.81 -14.13
CA ASP A 30 41.11 -21.25 -14.12
C ASP A 30 40.23 -21.74 -12.94
N GLU A 31 39.12 -22.48 -13.11
CA GLU A 31 38.63 -23.41 -14.14
C GLU A 31 37.05 -23.44 -14.15
N PRO A 32 36.40 -24.06 -15.16
CA PRO A 32 34.97 -23.94 -15.43
C PRO A 32 34.15 -25.02 -14.71
N GLY A 33 33.24 -24.60 -13.83
CA GLY A 33 32.37 -25.51 -13.11
C GLY A 33 30.97 -24.93 -12.91
N ALA A 34 30.00 -25.62 -13.48
CA ALA A 34 28.59 -25.62 -13.09
C ALA A 34 27.65 -24.54 -13.67
N LYS A 35 26.92 -25.03 -14.68
CA LYS A 35 25.46 -24.92 -14.81
C LYS A 35 24.94 -23.49 -15.04
N THR A 36 24.88 -23.15 -16.31
CA THR A 36 23.92 -22.21 -16.89
C THR A 36 22.50 -22.69 -16.58
N GLY A 37 22.02 -22.41 -15.37
CA GLY A 37 20.60 -22.33 -15.10
C GLY A 37 20.10 -21.11 -15.83
N GLU A 38 19.34 -21.33 -16.90
CA GLU A 38 18.51 -20.31 -17.52
C GLU A 38 17.68 -19.63 -16.42
N HIS A 39 18.14 -18.47 -15.98
CA HIS A 39 17.29 -17.52 -15.30
C HIS A 39 16.30 -17.01 -16.35
N GLN A 40 15.22 -17.78 -16.56
CA GLN A 40 14.02 -17.26 -17.18
C GLN A 40 13.63 -16.01 -16.38
N GLY A 41 13.85 -14.87 -17.03
CA GLY A 41 13.59 -13.56 -16.49
C GLY A 41 12.17 -13.51 -15.95
N LEU A 42 12.06 -13.38 -14.64
CA LEU A 42 10.86 -12.89 -13.99
C LEU A 42 10.55 -11.54 -14.63
N GLU A 43 9.60 -11.51 -15.57
CA GLU A 43 8.91 -10.29 -15.95
C GLU A 43 8.35 -9.69 -14.64
N LYS A 44 9.07 -8.71 -14.10
CA LYS A 44 8.51 -7.79 -13.10
C LYS A 44 7.26 -7.24 -13.74
N LYS A 45 6.07 -7.68 -13.30
CA LYS A 45 4.82 -6.94 -13.55
C LYS A 45 5.06 -5.53 -13.06
N GLU A 46 5.38 -4.65 -14.00
CA GLU A 46 5.78 -3.29 -13.73
C GLU A 46 4.62 -2.66 -12.95
N LYS A 47 4.93 -2.02 -11.83
CA LYS A 47 3.90 -1.39 -11.01
C LYS A 47 3.34 -0.24 -11.84
N MET A 48 2.19 -0.49 -12.46
CA MET A 48 1.41 0.49 -13.20
C MET A 48 1.40 1.83 -12.43
N SER A 49 1.85 2.89 -13.11
CA SER A 49 1.91 4.23 -12.55
C SER A 49 0.51 4.73 -12.15
N LYS A 50 0.43 5.81 -11.36
CA LYS A 50 -0.88 6.36 -10.98
C LYS A 50 -1.65 6.82 -12.21
N GLU A 51 -0.95 7.39 -13.18
CA GLU A 51 -1.45 7.92 -14.43
C GLU A 51 -1.98 6.79 -15.31
N GLN A 52 -1.22 5.71 -15.47
CA GLN A 52 -1.66 4.52 -16.20
C GLN A 52 -2.90 3.86 -15.55
N ARG A 53 -3.00 3.88 -14.21
CA ARG A 53 -4.22 3.43 -13.51
C ARG A 53 -5.42 4.32 -13.76
N VAL A 54 -5.23 5.64 -13.73
CA VAL A 54 -6.28 6.61 -14.04
C VAL A 54 -6.77 6.38 -15.46
N GLU A 55 -5.86 6.20 -16.41
CA GLU A 55 -6.18 5.92 -17.80
C GLU A 55 -6.96 4.62 -17.99
N GLN A 56 -6.45 3.50 -17.46
CA GLN A 56 -7.11 2.20 -17.61
C GLN A 56 -8.53 2.22 -17.02
N ILE A 57 -8.71 2.81 -15.84
CA ILE A 57 -10.00 2.84 -15.18
C ILE A 57 -10.94 3.83 -15.87
N SER A 58 -10.43 4.98 -16.34
CA SER A 58 -11.24 5.94 -17.09
C SER A 58 -11.74 5.35 -18.40
N SER A 59 -10.91 4.57 -19.12
CA SER A 59 -11.34 3.84 -20.31
C SER A 59 -12.49 2.89 -20.00
N LYS A 60 -12.39 2.12 -18.91
CA LYS A 60 -13.44 1.16 -18.53
C LYS A 60 -14.74 1.84 -18.10
N VAL A 61 -14.65 2.94 -17.36
CA VAL A 61 -15.82 3.74 -16.95
C VAL A 61 -16.47 4.41 -18.17
N SER A 62 -15.66 4.94 -19.09
CA SER A 62 -16.12 5.50 -20.37
C SER A 62 -16.91 4.46 -21.17
N THR A 63 -16.37 3.25 -21.36
CA THR A 63 -17.11 2.14 -22.01
C THR A 63 -18.36 1.74 -21.24
N TYR A 64 -18.33 1.77 -19.91
CA TYR A 64 -19.45 1.33 -19.07
C TYR A 64 -20.67 2.27 -19.11
N LEU A 65 -20.41 3.59 -19.20
CA LEU A 65 -21.43 4.65 -19.22
C LEU A 65 -21.71 5.22 -20.61
N GLY A 66 -20.85 4.96 -21.60
CA GLY A 66 -20.95 5.57 -22.93
C GLY A 66 -20.55 7.05 -22.97
N ILE A 67 -19.75 7.53 -22.02
CA ILE A 67 -19.31 8.94 -21.93
C ILE A 67 -17.86 9.12 -22.40
N PRO A 68 -17.44 10.32 -22.85
CA PRO A 68 -16.07 10.56 -23.31
C PRO A 68 -15.01 10.25 -22.24
N LYS A 69 -13.96 9.50 -22.63
CA LYS A 69 -12.82 9.17 -21.74
C LYS A 69 -12.19 10.41 -21.10
N ALA A 70 -12.11 11.53 -21.83
CA ALA A 70 -11.53 12.78 -21.35
C ALA A 70 -12.31 13.37 -20.16
N GLU A 71 -13.63 13.27 -20.15
CA GLU A 71 -14.48 13.74 -19.05
C GLU A 71 -14.24 12.91 -17.78
N VAL A 72 -14.18 11.58 -17.95
CA VAL A 72 -13.88 10.65 -16.86
C VAL A 72 -12.48 10.88 -16.30
N GLN A 73 -11.50 11.15 -17.15
CA GLN A 73 -10.12 11.44 -16.73
C GLN A 73 -10.04 12.72 -15.90
N LYS A 74 -10.72 13.79 -16.32
CA LYS A 74 -10.77 15.05 -15.55
C LYS A 74 -11.30 14.81 -14.13
N LEU A 75 -12.40 14.05 -14.00
CA LEU A 75 -12.97 13.70 -12.70
C LEU A 75 -12.08 12.74 -11.89
N ALA A 76 -11.34 11.85 -12.55
CA ALA A 76 -10.46 10.89 -11.89
C ALA A 76 -9.14 11.49 -11.41
N GLN A 77 -8.67 12.55 -12.07
CA GLN A 77 -7.46 13.31 -11.73
C GLN A 77 -7.71 14.29 -10.58
N ASP A 78 -8.96 14.72 -10.36
CA ASP A 78 -9.30 15.51 -9.19
C ASP A 78 -8.95 14.73 -7.92
N SER A 79 -8.00 15.29 -7.16
CA SER A 79 -7.50 14.74 -5.90
C SER A 79 -8.59 14.54 -4.84
N LYS A 80 -9.71 15.28 -4.91
CA LYS A 80 -10.86 15.14 -4.01
C LYS A 80 -11.73 13.93 -4.36
N ILE A 81 -11.84 13.61 -5.65
CA ILE A 81 -12.66 12.50 -6.14
C ILE A 81 -11.78 11.25 -6.19
N GLY A 82 -10.78 11.23 -7.06
CA GLY A 82 -9.93 10.07 -7.30
C GLY A 82 -10.68 8.88 -7.92
N VAL A 83 -9.90 7.99 -8.53
CA VAL A 83 -10.39 6.88 -9.36
C VAL A 83 -11.45 6.00 -8.71
N LYS A 84 -11.36 5.76 -7.39
CA LYS A 84 -12.34 4.90 -6.69
C LYS A 84 -13.73 5.53 -6.62
N ASN A 85 -13.80 6.84 -6.42
CA ASN A 85 -15.06 7.56 -6.35
C ASN A 85 -15.69 7.69 -7.73
N VAL A 86 -14.87 7.82 -8.79
CA VAL A 86 -15.35 7.79 -10.17
C VAL A 86 -16.01 6.45 -10.50
N VAL A 87 -15.40 5.31 -10.14
CA VAL A 87 -16.01 3.98 -10.37
C VAL A 87 -17.32 3.83 -9.61
N LEU A 88 -17.37 4.25 -8.35
CA LEU A 88 -18.58 4.16 -7.53
C LEU A 88 -19.69 5.07 -8.06
N GLY A 89 -19.35 6.31 -8.40
CA GLY A 89 -20.26 7.26 -9.02
C GLY A 89 -20.80 6.76 -10.35
N ALA A 90 -19.98 6.09 -11.16
CA ALA A 90 -20.40 5.52 -12.44
C ALA A 90 -21.42 4.38 -12.27
N VAL A 91 -21.24 3.52 -11.27
CA VAL A 91 -22.21 2.46 -10.99
C VAL A 91 -23.53 3.05 -10.52
N ILE A 92 -23.50 4.05 -9.62
CA ILE A 92 -24.71 4.72 -9.13
C ILE A 92 -25.40 5.42 -10.30
N ALA A 93 -24.69 6.21 -11.10
CA ALA A 93 -25.20 6.89 -12.29
C ALA A 93 -25.96 5.95 -13.22
N LYS A 94 -25.39 4.77 -13.51
CA LYS A 94 -26.07 3.76 -14.34
C LYS A 94 -27.31 3.16 -13.69
N LYS A 95 -27.31 2.99 -12.36
CA LYS A 95 -28.44 2.42 -11.61
C LYS A 95 -29.57 3.43 -11.41
N THR A 96 -29.26 4.70 -11.31
CA THR A 96 -30.22 5.79 -11.08
C THR A 96 -30.62 6.52 -12.37
N ASN A 97 -30.06 6.13 -13.52
CA ASN A 97 -30.19 6.83 -14.80
C ASN A 97 -29.79 8.32 -14.72
N GLN A 98 -28.82 8.64 -13.86
CA GLN A 98 -28.27 9.98 -13.72
C GLN A 98 -26.93 10.09 -14.43
N THR A 99 -26.49 11.32 -14.69
CA THR A 99 -25.14 11.57 -15.19
C THR A 99 -24.10 11.37 -14.10
N LEU A 100 -22.87 11.00 -14.51
CA LEU A 100 -21.75 10.87 -13.56
C LEU A 100 -21.51 12.18 -12.80
N ALA A 101 -21.61 13.32 -13.48
CA ALA A 101 -21.42 14.64 -12.86
C ALA A 101 -22.45 14.92 -11.75
N GLN A 102 -23.74 14.60 -11.98
CA GLN A 102 -24.80 14.77 -10.97
C GLN A 102 -24.54 13.93 -9.71
N VAL A 103 -24.18 12.67 -9.89
CA VAL A 103 -23.89 11.76 -8.77
C VAL A 103 -22.67 12.22 -7.97
N ILE A 104 -21.65 12.76 -8.64
CA ILE A 104 -20.48 13.32 -7.98
C ILE A 104 -20.85 14.60 -7.20
N ALA A 105 -21.67 15.48 -7.77
CA ALA A 105 -22.15 16.67 -7.08
C ALA A 105 -23.02 16.33 -5.86
N GLU A 106 -23.86 15.29 -5.94
CA GLU A 106 -24.61 14.78 -4.78
C GLU A 106 -23.69 14.26 -3.68
N LYS A 107 -22.63 13.56 -4.07
CA LYS A 107 -21.60 13.10 -3.13
C LYS A 107 -20.87 14.26 -2.45
N ASP A 108 -20.66 15.37 -3.15
CA ASP A 108 -20.06 16.57 -2.55
C ASP A 108 -21.01 17.26 -1.56
N LYS A 109 -22.33 17.24 -1.83
CA LYS A 109 -23.36 17.77 -0.90
C LYS A 109 -23.53 16.92 0.35
N LEU A 110 -23.64 15.60 0.18
CA LEU A 110 -23.91 14.67 1.28
C LEU A 110 -22.63 14.29 2.05
N GLY A 111 -21.48 14.34 1.39
CA GLY A 111 -20.17 14.01 1.95
C GLY A 111 -19.86 12.51 2.03
N HIS A 112 -20.87 11.63 2.15
CA HIS A 112 -20.65 10.19 2.25
C HIS A 112 -21.44 9.37 1.21
N TRP A 113 -20.76 8.46 0.51
CA TRP A 113 -21.39 7.58 -0.49
C TRP A 113 -22.53 6.71 0.06
N LYS A 114 -22.47 6.36 1.35
CA LYS A 114 -23.57 5.66 2.01
C LYS A 114 -24.87 6.47 1.94
N GLN A 115 -24.79 7.79 2.17
CA GLN A 115 -25.97 8.66 2.11
C GLN A 115 -26.48 8.81 0.67
N VAL A 116 -25.57 8.93 -0.31
CA VAL A 116 -25.95 8.93 -1.73
C VAL A 116 -26.70 7.65 -2.10
N MET A 117 -26.17 6.48 -1.71
CA MET A 117 -26.84 5.20 -1.97
C MET A 117 -28.20 5.11 -1.25
N THR A 118 -28.27 5.55 0.01
CA THR A 118 -29.53 5.56 0.78
C THR A 118 -30.58 6.49 0.15
N ALA A 119 -30.18 7.67 -0.35
CA ALA A 119 -31.08 8.61 -1.03
C ALA A 119 -31.75 7.96 -2.26
N HIS A 120 -31.03 7.07 -2.94
CA HIS A 120 -31.50 6.34 -4.12
C HIS A 120 -32.02 4.93 -3.83
N LYS A 121 -32.20 4.57 -2.54
CA LYS A 121 -32.64 3.22 -2.11
C LYS A 121 -31.76 2.08 -2.66
N LEU A 122 -30.47 2.36 -2.85
CA LEU A 122 -29.46 1.40 -3.32
C LEU A 122 -28.72 0.77 -2.13
N GLU A 123 -28.49 -0.54 -2.21
CA GLU A 123 -27.71 -1.27 -1.22
C GLU A 123 -26.33 -1.64 -1.77
N TRP A 124 -25.36 -1.88 -0.87
CA TRP A 124 -24.00 -2.27 -1.29
C TRP A 124 -23.98 -3.55 -2.15
N LYS A 125 -24.96 -4.44 -1.96
CA LYS A 125 -25.14 -5.67 -2.73
C LYS A 125 -25.41 -5.40 -4.23
N ASP A 126 -26.06 -4.28 -4.55
CA ASP A 126 -26.42 -3.92 -5.93
C ASP A 126 -25.26 -3.23 -6.65
N ILE A 127 -24.39 -2.59 -5.87
CA ILE A 127 -23.27 -1.79 -6.33
C ILE A 127 -22.01 -2.63 -6.53
N HIS A 128 -21.64 -3.44 -5.54
CA HIS A 128 -20.36 -4.16 -5.52
C HIS A 128 -20.13 -5.11 -6.72
N PRO A 129 -21.13 -5.87 -7.21
CA PRO A 129 -20.95 -6.70 -8.41
C PRO A 129 -20.66 -5.87 -9.66
N GLU A 130 -21.36 -4.76 -9.85
CA GLU A 130 -21.13 -3.83 -10.96
C GLU A 130 -19.75 -3.18 -10.88
N MET A 131 -19.34 -2.77 -9.68
CA MET A 131 -17.99 -2.24 -9.46
C MET A 131 -16.90 -3.25 -9.84
N LYS A 132 -17.12 -4.55 -9.60
CA LYS A 132 -16.17 -5.60 -10.01
C LYS A 132 -16.05 -5.75 -11.52
N LYS A 133 -17.10 -5.45 -12.30
CA LYS A 133 -17.04 -5.47 -13.77
C LYS A 133 -16.04 -4.41 -14.28
N ILE A 134 -16.09 -3.21 -13.69
CA ILE A 134 -15.20 -2.10 -14.05
C ILE A 134 -13.79 -2.30 -13.45
N ALA A 135 -13.73 -2.69 -12.17
CA ALA A 135 -12.50 -2.84 -11.42
C ALA A 135 -12.51 -4.16 -10.62
N PRO A 136 -12.02 -5.27 -11.21
CA PRO A 136 -12.07 -6.61 -10.58
C PRO A 136 -11.33 -6.72 -9.24
N HIS A 137 -10.39 -5.82 -8.97
CA HIS A 137 -9.65 -5.75 -7.71
C HIS A 137 -10.21 -4.72 -6.73
N PHE A 138 -11.35 -4.08 -7.06
CA PHE A 138 -12.02 -3.14 -6.19
C PHE A 138 -12.49 -3.84 -4.91
N GLY A 139 -12.24 -3.20 -3.76
CA GLY A 139 -12.63 -3.75 -2.46
C GLY A 139 -11.90 -5.03 -2.02
N LYS A 140 -10.90 -5.53 -2.77
CA LYS A 140 -10.10 -6.69 -2.35
C LYS A 140 -9.36 -6.33 -1.06
N LYS A 141 -9.92 -6.70 0.09
CA LYS A 141 -9.28 -6.53 1.39
C LYS A 141 -7.93 -7.24 1.36
N LEU A 142 -6.91 -6.60 1.93
CA LEU A 142 -5.63 -7.24 2.20
C LEU A 142 -5.87 -8.42 3.14
N GLY A 143 -6.00 -9.61 2.57
CA GLY A 143 -6.26 -10.85 3.30
C GLY A 143 -5.01 -11.39 4.00
N PHE A 144 -4.13 -10.52 4.53
CA PHE A 144 -3.03 -10.93 5.40
C PHE A 144 -3.58 -11.38 6.75
N PHE A 145 -4.60 -10.68 7.26
CA PHE A 145 -5.23 -10.98 8.54
C PHE A 145 -6.08 -12.27 8.55
N LYS A 146 -6.17 -13.00 7.43
CA LYS A 146 -6.75 -14.35 7.41
C LYS A 146 -5.77 -15.40 7.94
N ASN A 147 -4.46 -15.11 7.91
CA ASN A 147 -3.41 -15.94 8.48
C ASN A 147 -2.74 -15.14 9.61
N PRO A 148 -3.25 -15.22 10.86
CA PRO A 148 -2.67 -14.49 11.98
C PRO A 148 -1.24 -14.92 12.31
N THR A 149 -0.88 -16.19 12.07
CA THR A 149 0.47 -16.74 12.30
C THR A 149 1.51 -15.99 11.48
N MET A 150 1.28 -15.85 10.17
CA MET A 150 2.16 -15.07 9.28
C MET A 150 2.29 -13.61 9.73
N VAL A 151 1.21 -13.02 10.25
CA VAL A 151 1.28 -11.65 10.79
C VAL A 151 2.22 -11.59 11.99
N TYR A 152 2.17 -12.57 12.91
CA TYR A 152 3.09 -12.61 14.05
C TYR A 152 4.54 -12.80 13.64
N GLU A 153 4.83 -13.65 12.65
CA GLU A 153 6.17 -13.86 12.13
C GLU A 153 6.75 -12.57 11.54
N VAL A 154 5.97 -11.87 10.71
CA VAL A 154 6.42 -10.60 10.11
C VAL A 154 6.58 -9.52 11.17
N LEU A 155 5.69 -9.46 12.17
CA LEU A 155 5.82 -8.51 13.28
C LEU A 155 7.03 -8.82 14.14
N SER A 156 7.33 -10.10 14.40
CA SER A 156 8.51 -10.52 15.13
C SER A 156 9.79 -10.02 14.46
N LYS A 157 9.92 -10.26 13.14
CA LYS A 157 11.03 -9.73 12.31
C LYS A 157 11.06 -8.19 12.24
N TYR A 158 9.94 -7.51 12.49
CA TYR A 158 9.82 -6.05 12.38
C TYR A 158 10.10 -5.31 13.69
N THR A 159 9.67 -5.86 14.81
CA THR A 159 9.82 -5.26 16.14
C THR A 159 11.00 -5.84 16.92
N GLY A 160 11.54 -6.99 16.52
CA GLY A 160 12.54 -7.74 17.29
C GLY A 160 11.95 -8.54 18.45
N GLU A 161 10.63 -8.56 18.60
CA GLU A 161 9.93 -9.30 19.66
C GLU A 161 9.69 -10.76 19.24
N SER A 162 9.61 -11.68 20.20
CA SER A 162 9.25 -13.07 19.88
C SER A 162 7.78 -13.21 19.46
N THR A 163 7.46 -14.21 18.64
CA THR A 163 6.06 -14.50 18.25
C THR A 163 5.19 -14.87 19.46
N SER A 164 5.77 -15.49 20.49
CA SER A 164 5.10 -15.80 21.76
C SER A 164 4.73 -14.53 22.53
N THR A 165 5.68 -13.60 22.67
CA THR A 165 5.45 -12.30 23.31
C THR A 165 4.34 -11.52 22.60
N LEU A 166 4.36 -11.51 21.26
CA LEU A 166 3.34 -10.84 20.46
C LEU A 166 1.94 -11.44 20.62
N LYS A 167 1.83 -12.78 20.72
CA LYS A 167 0.56 -13.47 21.03
C LYS A 167 0.08 -13.13 22.44
N GLY A 168 0.97 -13.19 23.44
CA GLY A 168 0.64 -12.83 24.83
C GLY A 168 0.16 -11.38 24.97
N LEU A 169 0.81 -10.43 24.28
CA LEU A 169 0.35 -9.03 24.23
C LEU A 169 -1.02 -8.91 23.55
N ASN A 170 -1.26 -9.69 22.50
CA ASN A 170 -2.54 -9.70 21.78
C ASN A 170 -3.69 -10.15 22.69
N GLU A 171 -3.46 -11.21 23.47
CA GLU A 171 -4.41 -11.75 24.45
C GLU A 171 -4.62 -10.81 25.65
N LYS A 172 -3.53 -10.34 26.26
CA LYS A 172 -3.53 -9.44 27.42
C LYS A 172 -4.31 -8.15 27.15
N TYR A 173 -4.08 -7.53 26.00
CA TYR A 173 -4.72 -6.26 25.63
C TYR A 173 -5.98 -6.45 24.77
N LYS A 174 -6.42 -7.69 24.54
CA LYS A 174 -7.57 -8.05 23.69
C LYS A 174 -7.57 -7.32 22.35
N VAL A 175 -6.39 -7.14 21.76
CA VAL A 175 -6.24 -6.47 20.48
C VAL A 175 -6.38 -7.49 19.35
N HIS A 176 -6.89 -7.06 18.18
CA HIS A 176 -6.83 -7.88 16.96
C HIS A 176 -5.42 -7.79 16.36
N PRO A 177 -4.93 -8.77 15.56
CA PRO A 177 -3.64 -8.67 14.85
C PRO A 177 -3.43 -7.37 14.04
N LYS A 178 -4.53 -6.74 13.59
CA LYS A 178 -4.51 -5.44 12.91
C LYS A 178 -4.21 -4.28 13.87
N GLY A 179 -4.69 -4.37 15.10
CA GLY A 179 -4.35 -3.47 16.20
C GLY A 179 -2.89 -3.62 16.59
N LEU A 180 -2.43 -4.86 16.78
CA LEU A 180 -1.02 -5.14 17.10
C LEU A 180 -0.06 -4.59 16.02
N MET A 181 -0.42 -4.75 14.74
CA MET A 181 0.31 -4.15 13.62
C MET A 181 0.40 -2.61 13.72
N LYS A 182 -0.69 -1.94 14.12
CA LYS A 182 -0.67 -0.48 14.30
C LYS A 182 0.19 -0.07 15.49
N ALA A 183 0.10 -0.80 16.60
CA ALA A 183 0.93 -0.58 17.77
C ALA A 183 2.41 -0.78 17.44
N SER A 184 2.75 -1.79 16.65
CA SER A 184 4.13 -2.08 16.21
C SER A 184 4.71 -0.95 15.36
N VAL A 185 3.93 -0.40 14.44
CA VAL A 185 4.35 0.76 13.64
C VAL A 185 4.54 1.99 14.54
N LEU A 186 3.62 2.23 15.47
CA LEU A 186 3.71 3.37 16.40
C LEU A 186 4.91 3.24 17.34
N SER A 187 5.16 2.05 17.86
CA SER A 187 6.33 1.72 18.68
C SER A 187 7.63 2.01 17.93
N LYS A 188 7.77 1.52 16.69
CA LYS A 188 8.96 1.77 15.87
C LYS A 188 9.21 3.25 15.60
N VAL A 189 8.16 4.03 15.31
CA VAL A 189 8.31 5.45 14.98
C VAL A 189 8.49 6.33 16.21
N SER A 190 7.83 5.98 17.33
CA SER A 190 7.94 6.74 18.58
C SER A 190 9.16 6.35 19.42
N GLY A 191 9.84 5.24 19.09
CA GLY A 191 10.92 4.67 19.90
C GLY A 191 10.46 4.07 21.23
N LYS A 192 9.14 4.00 21.48
CA LYS A 192 8.59 3.43 22.72
C LYS A 192 8.41 1.92 22.60
N LYS A 193 8.42 1.22 23.74
CA LYS A 193 8.13 -0.21 23.80
C LYS A 193 6.71 -0.50 23.30
N LEU A 194 6.55 -1.65 22.64
CA LEU A 194 5.26 -2.06 22.08
C LEU A 194 4.15 -2.14 23.13
N GLU A 195 4.48 -2.67 24.30
CA GLU A 195 3.53 -2.78 25.41
C GLU A 195 3.03 -1.41 25.89
N ASP A 196 3.91 -0.41 25.97
CA ASP A 196 3.52 0.94 26.40
C ASP A 196 2.61 1.61 25.37
N VAL A 197 2.84 1.37 24.09
CA VAL A 197 1.93 1.84 23.02
C VAL A 197 0.56 1.15 23.12
N LEU A 198 0.53 -0.14 23.47
CA LEU A 198 -0.71 -0.89 23.67
C LEU A 198 -1.52 -0.38 24.86
N LYS A 199 -0.86 -0.03 25.99
CA LYS A 199 -1.51 0.56 27.17
C LYS A 199 -2.23 1.88 26.86
N LEU A 200 -1.73 2.65 25.90
CA LEU A 200 -2.36 3.92 25.50
C LEU A 200 -3.66 3.72 24.70
N LYS A 201 -3.93 2.51 24.19
CA LYS A 201 -5.15 2.20 23.46
C LYS A 201 -6.26 1.76 24.42
N THR A 202 -7.32 2.56 24.53
CA THR A 202 -8.53 2.29 25.34
C THR A 202 -9.74 2.02 24.43
N SER A 203 -10.91 1.66 24.97
CA SER A 203 -12.15 1.55 24.18
C SER A 203 -12.52 2.85 23.49
N ASP A 204 -12.26 3.98 24.16
CA ASP A 204 -12.85 5.28 23.80
C ASP A 204 -12.01 6.06 22.79
N ASN A 205 -10.76 5.64 22.55
CA ASN A 205 -9.86 6.32 21.63
C ASN A 205 -9.58 5.53 20.35
N LYS A 206 -9.17 6.24 19.30
CA LYS A 206 -8.72 5.68 18.03
C LYS A 206 -7.20 5.63 18.03
N TRP A 207 -6.66 4.75 17.17
CA TRP A 207 -5.21 4.67 16.93
C TRP A 207 -4.60 5.98 16.41
N LYS A 208 -5.42 6.86 15.80
CA LYS A 208 -4.99 8.20 15.40
C LYS A 208 -4.69 9.06 16.63
N ASP A 209 -5.53 8.97 17.65
CA ASP A 209 -5.39 9.72 18.90
C ASP A 209 -4.17 9.23 19.68
N VAL A 210 -3.91 7.91 19.67
CA VAL A 210 -2.66 7.34 20.22
C VAL A 210 -1.43 7.89 19.49
N ALA A 211 -1.48 7.99 18.15
CA ALA A 211 -0.39 8.57 17.38
C ALA A 211 -0.15 10.04 17.74
N THR A 212 -1.21 10.82 17.92
CA THR A 212 -1.15 12.21 18.37
C THR A 212 -0.58 12.31 19.79
N LYS A 213 -1.02 11.47 20.73
CA LYS A 213 -0.48 11.42 22.11
C LYS A 213 1.01 11.08 22.16
N LEU A 214 1.50 10.29 21.21
CA LEU A 214 2.91 9.93 21.09
C LEU A 214 3.74 10.97 20.33
N ASN A 215 3.14 12.09 19.90
CA ASN A 215 3.75 13.14 19.10
C ASN A 215 4.50 12.59 17.87
N VAL A 216 3.90 11.60 17.21
CA VAL A 216 4.53 10.91 16.07
C VAL A 216 4.33 11.70 14.79
N ASP A 217 5.45 11.92 14.07
CA ASP A 217 5.41 12.50 12.74
C ASP A 217 4.59 11.65 11.75
N GLN A 218 3.64 12.30 11.07
CA GLN A 218 2.70 11.63 10.18
C GLN A 218 3.37 11.08 8.92
N GLN A 219 4.47 11.68 8.47
CA GLN A 219 5.20 11.22 7.29
C GLN A 219 5.98 9.94 7.61
N LYS A 220 6.76 9.93 8.70
CA LYS A 220 7.44 8.73 9.23
C LYS A 220 6.46 7.61 9.51
N LEU A 221 5.28 7.93 10.05
CA LEU A 221 4.21 6.94 10.26
C LEU A 221 3.74 6.29 8.95
N LYS A 222 3.55 7.08 7.88
CA LYS A 222 3.16 6.56 6.56
C LYS A 222 4.25 5.67 5.97
N GLU A 223 5.51 6.07 6.10
CA GLU A 223 6.67 5.32 5.61
C GLU A 223 6.84 3.99 6.34
N ALA A 224 6.84 4.00 7.68
CA ALA A 224 6.93 2.80 8.51
C ALA A 224 5.77 1.83 8.22
N LYS A 225 4.56 2.36 8.03
CA LYS A 225 3.41 1.55 7.59
C LYS A 225 3.64 0.97 6.18
N LYS A 226 4.15 1.74 5.23
CA LYS A 226 4.44 1.25 3.87
C LYS A 226 5.50 0.13 3.89
N GLU A 227 6.53 0.27 4.71
CA GLU A 227 7.57 -0.73 4.95
C GLU A 227 6.94 -2.05 5.44
N LEU A 228 6.19 -2.00 6.55
CA LEU A 228 5.58 -3.19 7.14
C LEU A 228 4.60 -3.87 6.19
N PHE A 229 3.77 -3.10 5.47
CA PHE A 229 2.87 -3.65 4.45
C PHE A 229 3.61 -4.27 3.26
N THR A 230 4.84 -3.84 2.99
CA THR A 230 5.66 -4.43 1.94
C THR A 230 6.21 -5.78 2.41
N LYS A 231 6.67 -5.89 3.67
CA LYS A 231 7.08 -7.16 4.28
C LYS A 231 5.93 -8.19 4.32
N LEU A 232 4.75 -7.79 4.80
CA LEU A 232 3.54 -8.65 4.79
C LEU A 232 3.15 -9.15 3.39
N ARG A 233 3.35 -8.31 2.36
CA ARG A 233 3.10 -8.72 0.97
C ARG A 233 4.13 -9.71 0.46
N ALA A 234 5.40 -9.51 0.80
CA ALA A 234 6.49 -10.40 0.40
C ALA A 234 6.30 -11.78 1.03
N GLU A 235 6.08 -11.83 2.34
CA GLU A 235 5.85 -13.08 3.08
C GLU A 235 4.64 -13.85 2.55
N LYS A 236 3.51 -13.17 2.29
CA LYS A 236 2.34 -13.81 1.66
C LYS A 236 2.63 -14.37 0.27
N LYS A 237 3.54 -13.77 -0.49
CA LYS A 237 3.94 -14.30 -1.81
C LYS A 237 4.81 -15.53 -1.66
N GLN A 238 5.75 -15.52 -0.71
CA GLN A 238 6.63 -16.65 -0.40
C GLN A 238 5.81 -17.86 0.05
N GLN A 239 4.87 -17.69 0.99
CA GLN A 239 3.95 -18.77 1.42
C GLN A 239 3.01 -19.28 0.32
N LYS A 240 2.88 -18.55 -0.80
CA LYS A 240 2.09 -19.01 -1.96
C LYS A 240 2.96 -19.74 -3.00
N GLN A 241 4.27 -19.55 -2.96
CA GLN A 241 5.25 -20.13 -3.88
C GLN A 241 5.91 -21.38 -3.31
N GLU A 242 5.88 -21.55 -1.99
CA GLU A 242 6.26 -22.78 -1.32
C GLU A 242 5.10 -23.78 -1.43
N PRO A 243 5.24 -24.92 -2.16
CA PRO A 243 4.20 -25.94 -2.19
C PRO A 243 3.99 -26.47 -0.77
N GLU A 244 2.73 -26.61 -0.35
CA GLU A 244 2.33 -27.18 0.93
C GLU A 244 3.01 -28.53 1.16
N GLN A 245 4.15 -28.54 1.84
CA GLN A 245 4.62 -29.75 2.52
C GLN A 245 3.72 -29.95 3.73
N LYS A 246 2.55 -30.57 3.49
CA LYS A 246 1.75 -31.13 4.57
C LYS A 246 2.64 -32.07 5.39
N PRO A 247 2.71 -31.94 6.72
CA PRO A 247 3.34 -32.95 7.55
C PRO A 247 2.58 -34.26 7.34
N LYS A 248 3.26 -35.26 6.77
CA LYS A 248 2.79 -36.65 6.84
C LYS A 248 2.73 -36.99 8.33
N HIS A 249 1.52 -37.14 8.86
CA HIS A 249 1.31 -37.78 10.14
C HIS A 249 1.96 -39.17 10.06
N PRO A 250 2.88 -39.55 10.95
CA PRO A 250 3.24 -40.95 11.09
C PRO A 250 1.98 -41.67 11.59
N GLN A 251 1.35 -42.46 10.73
CA GLN A 251 0.39 -43.45 11.18
C GLN A 251 1.13 -44.34 12.19
N GLY A 252 0.63 -44.32 13.42
CA GLY A 252 1.12 -45.18 14.49
C GLY A 252 1.10 -46.63 14.03
N SER A 253 2.22 -47.29 14.25
CA SER A 253 2.33 -48.73 14.29
C SER A 253 1.34 -49.26 15.33
N ASN A 254 0.32 -49.99 14.88
CA ASN A 254 -0.37 -50.93 15.77
C ASN A 254 0.61 -52.09 16.02
N GLN A 255 0.95 -52.29 17.28
CA GLN A 255 1.30 -53.61 17.80
C GLN A 255 0.00 -54.38 18.09
#